data_AF-A0A7X9PZD4-F1
#
_entry.id   AF-A0A7X9PZD4-F1
#
_cell.length_a   1.000
_cell.length_b   1.000
_cell.length_c   1.000
_cell.angle_alpha   90.00
_cell.angle_beta   90.00
_cell.angle_gamma   90.00
#
_symmetry.space_group_name_H-M   'P 1'
#
loop_
_entity.id
_entity.type
_entity.pdbx_description
1 polymer ?
#
loop_
_entity_poly.entity_id
_entity_poly.type
_entity_poly.pdbx_seq_one_letter_code
_entity_poly.pdbx_strand_id
1 'polypeptide(L)'
;RILPSMQTDITLEHRGEERRIVIDTKFNSLLTSGWHKEETLRSGYIYQVYTYLRSQEGSGDPLWDDASGLLLHPSVDENVNEFVVIQNHEIRFATVDLGATAREIREQLLQAVGVTYAD
;
A
#
# COMPACT_ATOMS: atom_id res chain seq x y z
N ARG A 1 -28.90 -4.65 0.86
CA ARG A 1 -27.58 -5.28 1.06
C ARG A 1 -26.92 -4.55 2.22
N ILE A 2 -26.55 -5.23 3.31
CA ILE A 2 -26.09 -4.60 4.57
C ILE A 2 -24.56 -4.66 4.73
N LEU A 3 -23.91 -5.58 3.99
CA LEU A 3 -22.45 -5.71 4.00
C LEU A 3 -21.81 -4.78 2.98
N PRO A 4 -20.64 -4.17 3.31
CA PRO A 4 -19.86 -3.39 2.35
C PRO A 4 -19.34 -4.31 1.24
N SER A 5 -19.28 -3.78 0.01
CA SER A 5 -18.54 -4.43 -1.07
C SER A 5 -17.05 -4.14 -0.94
N MET A 6 -16.21 -5.16 -1.03
CA MET A 6 -14.76 -4.99 -1.07
C MET A 6 -14.35 -4.73 -2.52
N GLN A 7 -13.95 -3.51 -2.81
CA GLN A 7 -13.44 -3.09 -4.11
C GLN A 7 -12.16 -2.32 -3.88
N THR A 8 -11.11 -2.68 -4.61
CA THR A 8 -9.84 -1.96 -4.59
C THR A 8 -9.91 -0.74 -5.46
N ASP A 9 -9.16 0.29 -5.06
CA ASP A 9 -8.98 1.48 -5.90
C ASP A 9 -8.20 1.10 -7.16
N ILE A 10 -7.03 0.47 -7.02
CA ILE A 10 -6.12 0.18 -8.12
C ILE A 10 -5.51 -1.22 -7.92
N THR A 11 -5.34 -1.96 -9.02
CA THR A 11 -4.55 -3.19 -9.06
C THR A 11 -3.50 -3.07 -10.16
N LEU A 12 -2.24 -3.27 -9.81
CA LEU A 12 -1.12 -3.36 -10.74
C LEU A 12 -0.68 -4.81 -10.87
N GLU A 13 -0.47 -5.24 -12.11
CA GLU A 13 0.03 -6.57 -12.43
C GLU A 13 1.28 -6.47 -13.29
N HIS A 14 2.36 -7.07 -12.81
CA HIS A 14 3.57 -7.25 -13.59
C HIS A 14 3.66 -8.71 -14.07
N ARG A 15 3.15 -8.96 -15.28
CA ARG A 15 3.05 -10.32 -15.85
C ARG A 15 4.39 -11.03 -15.99
N GLY A 16 5.49 -10.31 -16.22
CA GLY A 16 6.82 -10.90 -16.36
C GLY A 16 7.45 -11.35 -15.04
N GLU A 17 7.00 -10.80 -13.90
CA GLU A 17 7.51 -11.13 -12.56
C GLU A 17 6.46 -11.86 -11.72
N GLU A 18 5.31 -12.21 -12.31
CA GLU A 18 4.18 -12.82 -11.62
C GLU A 18 3.83 -12.07 -10.31
N ARG A 19 3.86 -10.73 -10.37
CA ARG A 19 3.64 -9.86 -9.22
C ARG A 19 2.33 -9.11 -9.34
N ARG A 20 1.54 -9.10 -8.26
CA ARG A 20 0.35 -8.26 -8.11
C ARG A 20 0.49 -7.31 -6.93
N ILE A 21 0.08 -6.05 -7.14
CA ILE A 21 0.03 -5.02 -6.11
C ILE A 21 -1.39 -4.44 -6.09
N VAL A 22 -2.01 -4.47 -4.92
CA VAL A 22 -3.25 -3.77 -4.63
C VAL A 22 -2.91 -2.43 -4.03
N ILE A 23 -3.40 -1.35 -4.62
CA ILE A 23 -3.12 0.00 -4.13
C ILE A 23 -4.44 0.64 -3.69
N ASP A 24 -4.42 1.21 -2.48
CA ASP A 24 -5.50 2.01 -1.92
C ASP A 24 -4.94 3.38 -1.55
N THR A 25 -5.65 4.44 -1.91
CA THR A 25 -5.20 5.82 -1.69
C THR A 25 -6.08 6.53 -0.68
N LYS A 26 -5.48 7.33 0.19
CA LYS A 26 -6.20 8.05 1.25
C LYS A 26 -5.66 9.47 1.40
N PHE A 27 -6.54 10.48 1.32
CA PHE A 27 -6.17 11.88 1.45
C PHE A 27 -6.23 12.36 2.92
N ASN A 28 -5.38 11.79 3.77
CA ASN A 28 -5.21 12.17 5.17
C ASN A 28 -3.84 11.71 5.70
N SER A 29 -3.46 12.15 6.91
CA SER A 29 -2.21 11.70 7.52
C SER A 29 -2.24 10.19 7.80
N LEU A 30 -1.18 9.53 7.33
CA LEU A 30 -0.94 8.09 7.52
C LEU A 30 -0.75 7.75 9.00
N LEU A 31 -0.12 8.65 9.74
CA LEU A 31 0.18 8.49 11.15
C LEU A 31 -0.98 8.96 12.03
N THR A 32 -1.04 8.40 13.24
CA THR A 32 -1.94 8.84 14.29
C THR A 32 -1.17 8.97 15.59
N SER A 33 -1.55 9.94 16.42
CA SER A 33 -0.96 10.10 17.76
C SER A 33 -1.29 8.87 18.62
N GLY A 34 -0.26 8.19 19.12
CA GLY A 34 -0.40 7.12 20.10
C GLY A 34 -0.67 7.63 21.52
N TRP A 35 -1.04 6.72 22.43
CA TRP A 35 -1.31 7.02 23.84
C TRP A 35 -0.07 7.47 24.65
N HIS A 36 1.13 7.45 24.06
CA HIS A 36 2.39 7.80 24.73
C HIS A 36 3.35 8.66 23.87
N LYS A 37 2.82 9.60 23.07
CA LYS A 37 3.55 10.55 22.20
C LYS A 37 4.26 9.97 20.95
N GLU A 38 4.40 8.66 20.82
CA GLU A 38 4.91 8.05 19.58
C GLU A 38 3.80 7.99 18.53
N GLU A 39 4.10 8.48 17.33
CA GLU A 39 3.22 8.36 16.17
C GLU A 39 3.22 6.91 15.68
N THR A 40 2.04 6.39 15.34
CA THR A 40 1.87 5.02 14.88
C THR A 40 1.04 4.95 13.61
N LEU A 41 1.25 3.91 12.81
CA LEU A 41 0.38 3.59 11.67
C LEU A 41 -1.04 3.30 12.16
N ARG A 42 -2.03 3.78 11.40
CA ARG A 42 -3.45 3.48 11.68
C ARG A 42 -3.73 2.01 11.37
N SER A 43 -3.86 1.19 12.42
CA SER A 43 -4.13 -0.26 12.32
C SER A 43 -5.36 -0.60 11.47
N GLY A 44 -6.38 0.27 11.44
CA GLY A 44 -7.58 0.10 10.60
C GLY A 44 -7.26 -0.06 9.11
N TYR A 45 -6.24 0.64 8.59
CA TYR A 45 -5.83 0.49 7.19
C TYR A 45 -5.14 -0.84 6.92
N ILE A 46 -4.31 -1.29 7.87
CA ILE A 46 -3.67 -2.61 7.82
C ILE A 46 -4.73 -3.70 7.69
N TYR A 47 -5.75 -3.66 8.55
CA TYR A 47 -6.82 -4.64 8.53
C TYR A 47 -7.64 -4.60 7.25
N GLN A 48 -7.90 -3.42 6.70
CA GLN A 48 -8.65 -3.27 5.46
C GLN A 48 -7.91 -3.92 4.27
N VAL A 49 -6.63 -3.60 4.09
CA VAL A 49 -5.83 -4.15 2.98
C VAL A 49 -5.61 -5.64 3.16
N TYR A 50 -5.29 -6.08 4.38
CA TYR A 50 -5.14 -7.50 4.67
C TYR A 50 -6.42 -8.29 4.38
N THR A 51 -7.58 -7.76 4.77
CA THR A 51 -8.88 -8.40 4.48
C THR A 51 -9.07 -8.56 2.97
N TYR A 52 -8.67 -7.56 2.18
CA TYR A 52 -8.74 -7.66 0.73
C TYR A 52 -7.85 -8.79 0.20
N LEU A 53 -6.55 -8.76 0.52
CA LEU A 53 -5.57 -9.73 0.02
C LEU A 53 -5.99 -11.17 0.36
N ARG A 54 -6.32 -11.42 1.63
CA ARG A 54 -6.75 -12.75 2.08
C ARG A 54 -8.05 -13.22 1.47
N SER A 55 -8.98 -12.31 1.16
CA SER A 55 -10.27 -12.68 0.56
C SER A 55 -10.16 -13.18 -0.88
N GLN A 56 -9.05 -12.89 -1.56
CA GLN A 56 -8.82 -13.29 -2.95
C GLN A 56 -7.98 -14.57 -3.09
N GLU A 57 -7.28 -14.99 -2.04
CA GLU A 57 -6.54 -16.26 -2.01
C GLU A 57 -7.42 -17.45 -2.38
N GLY A 58 -6.84 -18.44 -3.06
CA GLY A 58 -7.57 -19.66 -3.42
C GLY A 58 -8.73 -19.46 -4.41
N SER A 59 -8.84 -18.28 -5.02
CA SER A 59 -9.82 -17.98 -6.08
C SER A 59 -9.47 -18.61 -7.44
N GLY A 60 -8.35 -19.32 -7.53
CA GLY A 60 -7.86 -19.99 -8.74
C GLY A 60 -6.87 -19.17 -9.57
N ASP A 61 -6.54 -17.96 -9.12
CA ASP A 61 -5.47 -17.13 -9.69
C ASP A 61 -4.29 -17.05 -8.71
N PRO A 62 -3.16 -17.72 -9.01
CA PRO A 62 -2.00 -17.80 -8.11
C PRO A 62 -1.39 -16.46 -7.73
N LEU A 63 -1.59 -15.41 -8.54
CA LEU A 63 -1.09 -14.08 -8.24
C LEU A 63 -1.72 -13.49 -6.97
N TRP A 64 -2.87 -14.00 -6.53
CA TRP A 64 -3.50 -13.58 -5.28
C TRP A 64 -2.84 -14.17 -4.04
N ASP A 65 -2.26 -15.36 -4.14
CA ASP A 65 -1.66 -16.04 -2.99
C ASP A 65 -0.42 -15.31 -2.48
N ASP A 66 0.26 -14.56 -3.37
CA ASP A 66 1.45 -13.75 -3.06
C ASP A 66 1.25 -12.25 -3.35
N ALA A 67 0.00 -11.80 -3.50
CA ALA A 67 -0.29 -10.39 -3.79
C ALA A 67 0.22 -9.48 -2.65
N SER A 68 0.75 -8.32 -3.03
CA SER A 68 1.17 -7.28 -2.09
C SER A 68 0.14 -6.16 -2.01
N GLY A 69 0.12 -5.45 -0.88
CA GLY A 69 -0.71 -4.27 -0.65
C GLY A 69 0.13 -3.00 -0.51
N LEU A 70 -0.39 -1.89 -1.01
CA LEU A 70 0.19 -0.56 -0.85
C LEU A 70 -0.89 0.43 -0.40
N LEU A 71 -0.68 1.04 0.76
CA LEU A 71 -1.43 2.21 1.22
C LEU A 71 -0.62 3.46 0.94
N LEU A 72 -1.16 4.30 0.06
CA LEU A 72 -0.49 5.50 -0.42
C LEU A 72 -1.21 6.75 0.10
N HIS A 73 -0.47 7.56 0.84
CA HIS A 73 -0.97 8.80 1.43
C HIS A 73 -0.21 10.01 0.86
N PRO A 74 -0.86 11.15 0.61
CA PRO A 74 -0.14 12.38 0.38
C PRO A 74 0.48 12.87 1.70
N SER A 75 1.62 13.53 1.62
CA SER A 75 2.23 14.22 2.76
C SER A 75 2.77 15.60 2.36
N VAL A 76 3.14 16.37 3.37
CA VAL A 76 4.00 17.55 3.27
C VAL A 76 5.08 17.35 4.33
N ASP A 77 6.35 17.27 3.91
CA ASP A 77 7.54 17.06 4.76
C ASP A 77 7.64 15.73 5.54
N GLU A 78 6.70 14.79 5.37
CA GLU A 78 6.78 13.44 5.94
C GLU A 78 7.11 12.40 4.87
N ASN A 79 8.21 11.65 5.06
CA ASN A 79 8.59 10.53 4.21
C ASN A 79 8.48 9.23 4.98
N VAL A 80 7.49 8.41 4.62
CA VAL A 80 7.29 7.07 5.13
C VAL A 80 7.35 6.11 3.94
N ASN A 81 8.10 5.02 4.08
CA ASN A 81 8.10 3.90 3.14
C ASN A 81 8.44 2.63 3.91
N GLU A 82 7.48 2.15 4.69
CA GLU A 82 7.63 1.03 5.60
C GLU A 82 6.75 -0.13 5.16
N PHE A 83 7.12 -1.35 5.52
CA PHE A 83 6.30 -2.52 5.22
C PHE A 83 6.30 -3.54 6.35
N VAL A 84 5.26 -4.37 6.35
CA VAL A 84 5.14 -5.55 7.18
C VAL A 84 4.77 -6.74 6.29
N VAL A 85 5.27 -7.93 6.64
CA VAL A 85 4.86 -9.16 5.97
C VAL A 85 3.90 -9.92 6.89
N ILE A 86 2.69 -10.20 6.43
CA ILE A 86 1.67 -10.95 7.16
C ILE A 86 1.22 -12.11 6.28
N GLN A 87 1.52 -13.34 6.71
CA GLN A 87 1.14 -14.56 5.99
C GLN A 87 1.48 -14.50 4.50
N ASN A 88 2.75 -14.20 4.21
CA ASN A 88 3.35 -14.05 2.87
C ASN A 88 2.95 -12.79 2.08
N HIS A 89 1.98 -12.01 2.54
CA HIS A 89 1.66 -10.74 1.89
C HIS A 89 2.51 -9.60 2.46
N GLU A 90 3.28 -8.93 1.60
CA GLU A 90 3.86 -7.63 1.92
C GLU A 90 2.76 -6.57 1.91
N ILE A 91 2.61 -5.84 3.01
CA ILE A 91 1.73 -4.67 3.11
C ILE A 91 2.62 -3.46 3.38
N ARG A 92 2.69 -2.56 2.39
CA ARG A 92 3.50 -1.36 2.39
C ARG A 92 2.65 -0.12 2.71
N PHE A 93 3.24 0.80 3.45
CA PHE A 93 2.70 2.10 3.80
C PHE A 93 3.67 3.15 3.31
N ALA A 94 3.25 3.96 2.34
CA ALA A 94 4.09 4.95 1.73
C ALA A 94 3.42 6.32 1.71
N THR A 95 4.22 7.37 1.86
CA THR A 95 3.80 8.74 1.58
C THR A 95 4.39 9.25 0.26
N VAL A 96 3.68 10.19 -0.36
CA VAL A 96 4.17 10.94 -1.53
C VAL A 96 3.99 12.42 -1.26
N ASP A 97 5.07 13.18 -1.34
CA ASP A 97 5.06 14.63 -1.18
C ASP A 97 4.50 15.30 -2.45
N LEU A 98 3.26 15.77 -2.35
CA LEU A 98 2.58 16.44 -3.47
C LEU A 98 3.01 17.90 -3.65
N GLY A 99 3.81 18.45 -2.73
CA GLY A 99 4.46 19.76 -2.86
C GLY A 99 5.76 19.72 -3.66
N ALA A 100 6.33 18.53 -3.88
CA ALA A 100 7.56 18.33 -4.64
C ALA A 100 7.38 18.56 -6.16
N THR A 101 8.49 18.55 -6.91
CA THR A 101 8.43 18.64 -8.37
C THR A 101 7.81 17.38 -8.98
N ALA A 102 7.23 17.50 -10.18
CA ALA A 102 6.65 16.34 -10.90
C ALA A 102 7.64 15.18 -11.10
N ARG A 103 8.93 15.48 -11.26
CA ARG A 103 10.00 14.47 -11.35
C ARG A 103 10.17 13.71 -10.04
N GLU A 104 10.22 14.41 -8.92
CA GLU A 104 10.36 13.82 -7.59
C GLU A 104 9.13 13.01 -7.20
N ILE A 105 7.92 13.51 -7.49
CA ILE A 105 6.67 12.76 -7.29
C ILE A 105 6.72 11.43 -8.05
N ARG A 106 7.17 11.46 -9.33
CA ARG A 106 7.31 10.24 -10.14
C ARG A 106 8.30 9.26 -9.51
N GLU A 107 9.44 9.75 -9.03
CA GLU A 107 10.47 8.91 -8.38
C GLU A 107 9.93 8.26 -7.09
N GLN A 108 9.24 9.03 -6.24
CA GLN A 108 8.61 8.53 -5.02
C GLN A 108 7.55 7.45 -5.31
N LEU A 109 6.69 7.68 -6.31
CA LEU A 109 5.68 6.70 -6.73
C LEU A 109 6.31 5.40 -7.21
N LEU A 110 7.42 5.47 -7.96
CA LEU A 110 8.14 4.30 -8.45
C LEU A 110 8.79 3.52 -7.30
N GLN A 111 9.41 4.22 -6.34
CA GLN A 111 9.94 3.60 -5.13
C GLN A 111 8.84 2.91 -4.31
N ALA A 112 7.65 3.53 -4.20
CA ALA A 112 6.52 2.97 -3.46
C ALA A 112 5.98 1.66 -4.05
N VAL A 113 6.00 1.50 -5.38
CA VAL A 113 5.63 0.23 -6.03
C VAL A 113 6.79 -0.78 -6.14
N GLY A 114 7.95 -0.46 -5.54
CA GLY A 114 9.10 -1.34 -5.50
C GLY A 114 9.90 -1.39 -6.80
N VAL A 115 9.80 -0.38 -7.67
CA VAL A 115 10.70 -0.23 -8.82
C VAL A 115 12.03 0.33 -8.32
N THR A 116 13.04 -0.54 -8.24
CA THR A 116 14.43 -0.13 -8.04
C THR A 116 15.05 0.09 -9.42
N TYR A 117 15.50 1.31 -9.70
CA TYR A 117 16.40 1.52 -10.82
C TYR A 117 17.73 0.87 -10.45
N ALA A 118 18.22 -0.06 -11.27
CA ALA A 118 19.60 -0.49 -11.17
C ALA A 118 20.48 0.70 -11.54
N ASP A 119 21.40 1.08 -10.65
CA ASP A 119 22.50 2.00 -10.94
C ASP A 119 23.45 1.43 -12.01
#